data_AF-A0A5E4J3F3-F1
#
_entry.id   AF-A0A5E4J3F3-F1
#
_cell.length_a   1.000
_cell.length_b   1.000
_cell.length_c   1.000
_cell.angle_alpha   90.00
_cell.angle_beta   90.00
_cell.angle_gamma   90.00
#
_symmetry.space_group_name_H-M   'P 1'
#
loop_
_entity.id
_entity.type
_entity.pdbx_description
1 polymer ?
#
loop_
_entity_poly.entity_id
_entity_poly.type
_entity_poly.pdbx_seq_one_letter_code
_entity_poly.pdbx_strand_id
1 'polypeptide(L)' 'MGCGNRSDKMLVKVFHPLDMDKFLRDQGAERVSEDASKRLSKELEDAGEEILFKARLLANHAGRKSIKKEDIYLAAKKVI' A
#
# COMPACT_ATOMS: atom_id res chain seq x y z
N MET A 1 0.84 11.29 -27.98
CA MET A 1 1.14 11.24 -26.54
C MET A 1 0.46 10.00 -25.99
N GLY A 2 1.23 8.92 -25.79
CA GLY A 2 0.66 7.64 -25.35
C GLY A 2 0.11 7.77 -23.93
N CYS A 3 -1.21 7.75 -23.80
CA CYS A 3 -1.88 7.51 -22.53
C CYS A 3 -1.49 6.10 -22.09
N GLY A 4 -0.46 6.00 -21.25
CA GLY A 4 0.03 4.75 -20.69
C GLY A 4 -1.13 4.00 -20.04
N ASN A 5 -1.31 2.77 -20.50
CA ASN A 5 -2.39 1.85 -20.18
C ASN A 5 -2.70 1.77 -18.68
N ARG A 6 -4.00 1.68 -18.36
CA ARG A 6 -4.58 1.27 -17.07
C ARG A 6 -4.30 -0.20 -16.71
N SER A 7 -3.28 -0.82 -17.30
CA SER A 7 -3.03 -2.28 -17.24
C SER A 7 -1.84 -2.67 -16.37
N ASP A 8 -1.16 -1.73 -15.74
CA ASP A 8 -0.18 -2.06 -14.71
C ASP A 8 -0.93 -2.40 -13.41
N LYS A 9 -1.66 -3.52 -13.42
CA LYS A 9 -1.91 -4.27 -12.20
C LYS A 9 -0.55 -4.76 -11.74
N MET A 10 0.19 -3.88 -11.09
CA MET A 10 1.43 -4.24 -10.41
C MET A 10 0.97 -5.13 -9.25
N LEU A 11 0.86 -6.43 -9.51
CA LEU A 11 0.60 -7.46 -8.51
C LEU A 11 1.87 -7.63 -7.68
N VAL A 12 2.27 -6.56 -7.00
CA VAL A 12 3.33 -6.63 -6.01
C VAL A 12 2.64 -7.07 -4.74
N LYS A 13 2.64 -8.38 -4.49
CA LYS A 13 2.33 -8.90 -3.16
C LYS A 13 3.47 -8.48 -2.25
N VAL A 14 3.38 -7.28 -1.66
CA VAL A 14 4.41 -6.73 -0.78
C VAL A 14 4.27 -7.33 0.62
N PHE A 15 3.03 -7.61 1.04
CA PHE A 15 2.73 -8.13 2.36
C PHE A 15 2.47 -9.64 2.26
N HIS A 16 3.32 -10.46 2.89
CA HIS A 16 3.10 -11.89 2.97
C HIS A 16 2.31 -12.23 4.26
N PRO A 17 1.34 -13.16 4.24
CA PRO A 17 0.58 -13.53 5.44
C PRO A 17 1.44 -13.99 6.63
N LEU A 18 2.62 -14.58 6.38
CA LEU A 18 3.54 -14.96 7.46
C LEU A 18 4.16 -13.74 8.17
N ASP A 19 4.39 -12.63 7.44
CA ASP A 19 4.89 -11.40 8.05
C ASP A 19 3.79 -10.74 8.89
N MET A 20 2.53 -10.85 8.45
CA MET A 20 1.37 -10.37 9.20
C MET A 20 1.13 -11.19 10.47
N ASP A 21 1.29 -12.51 10.42
CA ASP A 21 1.22 -13.38 11.61
C ASP A 21 2.27 -12.98 12.65
N LYS A 22 3.53 -12.80 12.22
CA LYS A 22 4.61 -12.34 13.11
C LYS A 22 4.32 -10.96 13.70
N PHE A 23 3.91 -10.01 12.86
CA PHE A 23 3.57 -8.66 13.31
C PHE A 23 2.46 -8.67 14.36
N LEU A 24 1.39 -9.44 14.15
CA LEU A 24 0.29 -9.56 15.10
C LEU A 24 0.73 -10.17 16.43
N ARG A 25 1.60 -11.20 16.40
CA ARG A 25 2.17 -11.81 17.62
C ARG A 25 3.08 -10.86 18.37
N ASP A 26 3.90 -10.10 17.67
CA ASP A 26 4.77 -9.07 18.26
C ASP A 26 3.96 -7.96 18.94
N GLN A 27 2.74 -7.70 18.47
CA GLN A 27 1.77 -6.80 19.12
C GLN A 27 0.98 -7.46 20.28
N GLY A 28 1.33 -8.70 20.67
CA GLY A 28 0.75 -9.39 21.83
C GLY A 28 -0.40 -10.34 21.51
N ALA A 29 -0.68 -10.65 20.24
CA ALA A 29 -1.68 -11.66 19.91
C ALA A 29 -1.15 -13.08 20.21
N GLU A 30 -1.71 -13.75 21.23
CA GLU A 30 -1.31 -15.11 21.60
C GLU A 30 -1.60 -16.14 20.49
N ARG A 31 -2.72 -15.96 19.78
CA ARG A 31 -3.16 -16.85 18.69
C ARG A 31 -3.64 -16.02 17.51
N VAL A 32 -3.14 -16.36 16.33
CA VAL A 32 -3.49 -15.72 15.06
C VAL A 32 -3.90 -16.83 14.09
N SER A 33 -5.03 -16.66 13.42
CA SER A 33 -5.47 -17.56 12.35
C SER A 33 -4.86 -17.14 11.03
N GLU A 34 -4.66 -18.10 10.12
CA GLU A 34 -4.16 -17.80 8.77
C GLU A 34 -5.06 -16.79 8.03
N ASP A 35 -6.37 -16.88 8.25
CA ASP A 35 -7.35 -15.95 7.66
C ASP A 35 -7.19 -14.52 8.18
N ALA A 36 -6.93 -14.34 9.49
CA ALA A 36 -6.67 -13.02 10.06
C ALA A 36 -5.42 -12.38 9.44
N SER A 37 -4.34 -13.15 9.28
CA SER A 37 -3.11 -12.67 8.65
C SER A 37 -3.30 -12.32 7.18
N LYS A 38 -4.05 -13.15 6.43
CA LYS A 38 -4.43 -12.84 5.04
C LYS A 38 -5.28 -11.58 4.95
N ARG A 39 -6.22 -11.42 5.87
CA ARG A 39 -7.10 -10.25 5.90
C ARG A 39 -6.31 -8.99 6.17
N LEU A 40 -5.43 -8.99 7.18
CA LEU A 40 -4.57 -7.84 7.48
C LEU A 40 -3.68 -7.48 6.29
N SER A 41 -3.08 -8.49 5.65
CA SER A 41 -2.28 -8.29 4.44
C SER A 41 -3.06 -7.53 3.39
N LYS A 42 -4.29 -7.97 3.12
CA LYS A 42 -5.15 -7.35 2.11
C LYS A 42 -5.55 -5.92 2.45
N GLU A 43 -5.94 -5.65 3.71
CA GLU A 43 -6.31 -4.30 4.13
C GLU A 43 -5.13 -3.31 4.01
N LEU A 44 -3.90 -3.77 4.30
CA LEU A 44 -2.69 -2.96 4.11
C LEU A 44 -2.34 -2.76 2.63
N GLU A 45 -2.54 -3.77 1.79
CA GLU A 45 -2.39 -3.63 0.33
C GLU A 45 -3.37 -2.60 -0.22
N ASP A 46 -4.66 -2.70 0.13
CA ASP A 46 -5.71 -1.81 -0.34
C ASP A 46 -5.41 -0.35 0.08
N ALA A 47 -5.01 -0.13 1.34
CA ALA A 47 -4.60 1.19 1.83
C ALA A 47 -3.33 1.70 1.11
N GLY A 48 -2.35 0.83 0.89
CA GLY A 48 -1.11 1.15 0.18
C GLY A 48 -1.36 1.55 -1.28
N GLU A 49 -2.25 0.86 -1.98
CA GLU A 49 -2.66 1.19 -3.35
C GLU A 49 -3.30 2.58 -3.42
N GLU A 50 -4.18 2.92 -2.48
CA GLU A 50 -4.81 4.24 -2.44
C GLU A 50 -3.80 5.35 -2.17
N ILE A 51 -2.88 5.15 -1.23
CA ILE A 51 -1.78 6.09 -0.95
C ILE A 51 -0.92 6.26 -2.19
N LEU A 52 -0.53 5.17 -2.86
CA LEU A 52 0.31 5.22 -4.06
C LEU A 52 -0.38 5.97 -5.19
N PHE A 53 -1.67 5.72 -5.41
CA PHE A 53 -2.46 6.41 -6.42
C PHE A 53 -2.49 7.93 -6.17
N LYS A 54 -2.81 8.35 -4.95
CA LYS A 54 -2.82 9.77 -4.57
C LYS A 54 -1.42 10.39 -4.66
N ALA A 55 -0.38 9.69 -4.22
CA ALA A 55 1.00 10.17 -4.29
C ALA A 55 1.47 10.34 -5.74
N ARG A 56 1.10 9.42 -6.65
CA ARG A 56 1.37 9.53 -8.08
C ARG A 56 0.66 10.74 -8.70
N LEU A 57 -0.59 11.02 -8.30
CA LEU A 57 -1.32 12.21 -8.73
C LEU A 57 -0.63 13.50 -8.28
N LEU A 58 -0.17 13.56 -7.03
CA LEU A 58 0.57 14.70 -6.48
C LEU A 58 1.88 14.94 -7.23
N ALA A 59 2.66 13.88 -7.45
CA ALA A 59 3.91 13.96 -8.22
C ALA A 59 3.64 14.45 -9.66
N ASN A 60 2.63 13.89 -10.32
CA ASN A 60 2.24 14.27 -11.68
C ASN A 60 1.79 15.73 -11.77
N HIS A 61 1.00 16.23 -10.80
CA HIS A 61 0.60 17.64 -10.74
C HIS A 61 1.80 18.58 -10.57
N ALA A 62 2.83 18.13 -9.87
CA ALA A 62 4.10 18.84 -9.74
C ALA A 62 5.02 18.68 -10.97
N GLY A 63 4.55 18.04 -12.06
CA GLY A 63 5.34 17.77 -13.26
C GLY A 63 6.44 16.73 -13.09
N ARG A 64 6.44 15.99 -11.97
CA ARG A 64 7.45 14.97 -11.65
C ARG A 64 6.94 13.57 -11.99
N LYS A 65 7.80 12.75 -12.60
CA LYS A 65 7.54 11.32 -12.83
C LYS A 65 7.92 10.44 -11.63
N SER A 66 8.71 10.98 -10.71
CA SER A 66 9.17 10.28 -9.50
C SER A 66 8.35 10.72 -8.28
N ILE A 67 7.88 9.74 -7.52
CA ILE A 67 7.21 9.93 -6.23
C ILE A 67 8.27 10.19 -5.17
N LYS A 68 8.12 11.25 -4.38
CA LYS A 68 8.99 11.57 -3.25
C LYS A 68 8.31 11.28 -1.91
N LYS A 69 9.09 11.32 -0.83
CA LYS A 69 8.60 11.15 0.54
C LYS A 69 7.46 12.10 0.88
N GLU A 70 7.49 13.34 0.38
CA GLU A 70 6.47 14.34 0.64
C GLU A 70 5.13 13.96 -0.01
N ASP A 71 5.16 13.37 -1.20
CA ASP A 71 3.95 12.93 -1.92
C ASP A 71 3.27 11.78 -1.16
N ILE A 72 4.05 10.84 -0.64
CA ILE A 72 3.55 9.73 0.21
C ILE A 72 2.97 10.27 1.50
N TYR A 73 3.66 11.18 2.19
CA TYR A 73 3.19 11.75 3.45
C TYR A 73 1.86 12.50 3.28
N LEU A 74 1.74 13.32 2.23
CA LEU A 74 0.52 14.05 1.91
C LEU A 74 -0.62 13.14 1.48
N ALA A 75 -0.31 12.06 0.75
CA ALA A 75 -1.29 11.06 0.36
C ALA A 75 -1.80 10.26 1.56
N ALA A 76 -0.90 9.80 2.44
CA ALA A 76 -1.23 9.03 3.63
C ALA A 76 -2.15 9.78 4.58
N LYS A 77 -1.91 11.08 4.80
CA LYS A 77 -2.79 11.96 5.61
C LYS A 77 -4.23 12.08 5.12
N LYS A 78 -4.50 11.70 3.87
CA LYS A 78 -5.85 11.73 3.27
C LYS A 78 -6.49 10.35 3.17
N VAL A 79 -5.80 9.30 3.60
CA VAL A 79 -6.27 7.90 3.54
C VAL A 79 -6.43 7.34 4.95
N ILE A 80 -5.45 7.60 5.81
CA ILE A 80 -5.38 7.17 7.22
C ILE A 80 -5.84 8.30 8.13
#